data_AF-A0A950KHJ0-F1
#
_entry.id   AF-A0A950KHJ0-F1
#
_cell.length_a   1.000
_cell.length_b   1.000
_cell.length_c   1.000
_cell.angle_alpha   90.00
_cell.angle_beta   90.00
_cell.angle_gamma   90.00
#
_symmetry.space_group_name_H-M   'P 1'
#
loop_
_entity.id
_entity.type
_entity.pdbx_description
1 polymer ?
#
loop_
_entity_poly.entity_id
_entity_poly.type
_entity_poly.pdbx_seq_one_letter_code
_entity_poly.pdbx_strand_id
1 'polypeptide(L)' 'ELTQTNKILPEPCDFLQGEALPPCSVIRPTSTRLGGAVATVNAFIADGLFNGQSAAFINFSMQLATAADNVARGSGY' A
#
# COMPACT_ATOMS: atom_id res chain seq x y z
N GLU A 1 -7.47 -25.30 -4.73
CA GLU A 1 -6.53 -24.44 -3.96
C GLU A 1 -7.16 -23.17 -3.36
N LEU A 2 -8.46 -22.89 -3.56
CA LEU A 2 -9.11 -21.61 -3.18
C LEU A 2 -9.34 -21.36 -1.67
N THR A 3 -8.87 -22.22 -0.77
CA THR A 3 -9.28 -22.22 0.65
C THR A 3 -8.12 -22.40 1.62
N GLN A 4 -6.94 -21.87 1.32
CA GLN A 4 -5.83 -21.88 2.27
C GLN A 4 -5.98 -20.71 3.25
N THR A 5 -6.54 -20.98 4.43
CA THR A 5 -6.85 -20.01 5.50
C THR A 5 -5.63 -19.27 6.09
N ASN A 6 -4.41 -19.70 5.76
CA ASN A 6 -3.16 -19.16 6.31
C ASN A 6 -2.31 -18.38 5.30
N LYS A 7 -2.92 -17.81 4.25
CA LYS A 7 -2.16 -16.89 3.38
C LYS A 7 -2.04 -15.53 4.08
N ILE A 8 -0.81 -15.16 4.46
CA ILE A 8 -0.50 -13.84 5.04
C ILE A 8 -0.82 -12.72 4.04
N LEU A 9 -0.75 -13.02 2.72
CA LEU A 9 -1.12 -12.11 1.64
C LEU A 9 -2.35 -12.64 0.90
N PRO A 10 -3.30 -11.78 0.51
CA PRO A 10 -4.44 -12.19 -0.32
C PRO A 10 -3.97 -12.75 -1.67
N GLU A 11 -4.84 -13.42 -2.41
CA GLU A 11 -4.51 -13.83 -3.79
C GLU A 11 -4.19 -12.61 -4.68
N PRO A 12 -3.43 -12.81 -5.77
CA PRO A 12 -3.16 -11.75 -6.73
C PRO A 12 -4.45 -11.07 -7.22
N CYS A 13 -4.40 -9.75 -7.38
CA CYS A 13 -5.57 -8.97 -7.74
C CYS A 13 -5.84 -8.99 -9.25
N ASP A 14 -6.94 -9.60 -9.67
CA ASP A 14 -7.30 -9.72 -11.10
C ASP A 14 -7.51 -8.37 -11.80
N PHE A 15 -7.99 -7.36 -11.09
CA PHE A 15 -8.21 -6.02 -11.64
C PHE A 15 -6.91 -5.27 -12.02
N LEU A 16 -5.75 -5.78 -11.61
CA LEU A 16 -4.43 -5.24 -11.99
C LEU A 16 -3.77 -6.04 -13.13
N GLN A 17 -4.38 -7.11 -13.64
CA GLN A 17 -3.78 -7.91 -14.72
C GLN A 17 -3.59 -7.14 -16.03
N GLY A 18 -4.39 -6.09 -16.26
CA GLY A 18 -4.24 -5.20 -17.42
C GLY A 18 -3.13 -4.14 -17.25
N GLU A 19 -2.62 -3.98 -16.03
CA GLU A 19 -1.47 -3.13 -15.75
C GLU A 19 -0.19 -3.91 -16.01
N ALA A 20 0.91 -3.24 -16.40
CA ALA A 20 2.22 -3.87 -16.59
C ALA A 20 2.91 -4.22 -15.25
N LEU A 21 2.13 -4.71 -14.28
CA LEU A 21 2.57 -5.07 -12.93
C LEU A 21 2.68 -6.60 -12.82
N PRO A 22 3.66 -7.11 -12.06
CA PRO A 22 3.70 -8.54 -11.74
C PRO A 22 2.46 -8.94 -10.92
N PRO A 23 2.10 -10.25 -10.89
CA PRO A 23 1.05 -10.75 -10.01
C PRO A 23 1.29 -10.28 -8.57
N CYS A 24 0.42 -9.41 -8.07
CA CYS A 24 0.58 -8.79 -6.77
C CYS A 24 -0.73 -8.79 -5.98
N SER A 25 -0.59 -9.04 -4.68
CA SER A 25 -1.64 -8.97 -3.69
C SER A 25 -1.78 -7.53 -3.22
N VAL A 26 -3.00 -6.98 -3.23
CA VAL A 26 -3.27 -5.63 -2.75
C VAL A 26 -4.07 -5.69 -1.46
N ILE A 27 -3.59 -4.99 -0.43
CA ILE A 27 -4.36 -4.72 0.78
C ILE A 27 -4.77 -3.25 0.74
N ARG A 28 -6.08 -2.99 0.59
CA ARG A 28 -6.65 -1.62 0.63
C ARG A 28 -7.50 -1.47 1.89
N PRO A 29 -6.92 -1.04 3.02
CA PRO A 29 -7.66 -0.95 4.27
C PRO A 29 -8.80 0.06 4.18
N THR A 30 -9.91 -0.25 4.83
CA THR A 30 -11.13 0.59 4.81
C THR A 30 -10.96 1.89 5.60
N SER A 31 -9.94 1.96 6.47
CA SER A 31 -9.57 3.12 7.27
C SER A 31 -8.10 3.47 7.06
N THR A 32 -7.86 4.73 6.69
CA THR A 32 -6.51 5.26 6.49
C THR A 32 -5.80 5.60 7.79
N ARG A 33 -6.54 5.72 8.92
CA ARG A 33 -5.98 6.17 10.22
C ARG A 33 -4.80 5.30 10.69
N LEU A 34 -4.89 3.99 10.53
CA LEU A 34 -3.86 3.03 10.96
C LEU A 34 -3.36 2.13 9.82
N GLY A 35 -4.02 2.13 8.67
CA GLY A 35 -3.66 1.31 7.52
C GLY A 35 -3.38 2.11 6.24
N GLY A 36 -3.51 3.44 6.27
CA GLY A 36 -3.27 4.28 5.11
C GLY A 36 -1.81 4.21 4.63
N ALA A 37 -1.58 4.67 3.41
CA ALA A 37 -0.24 4.77 2.85
C ALA A 37 0.63 5.70 3.72
N VAL A 38 0.08 6.81 4.24
CA VAL A 38 0.82 7.73 5.13
C VAL A 38 1.17 7.05 6.45
N ALA A 39 0.22 6.32 7.04
CA ALA A 39 0.46 5.57 8.27
C ALA A 39 1.55 4.50 8.07
N THR A 40 1.55 3.84 6.92
CA THR A 40 2.54 2.82 6.55
C THR A 40 3.95 3.42 6.39
N VAL A 41 4.09 4.53 5.67
CA VAL A 41 5.39 5.20 5.52
C VAL A 41 5.94 5.66 6.87
N ASN A 42 5.09 6.21 7.73
CA ASN A 42 5.49 6.59 9.09
C ASN A 42 5.96 5.40 9.92
N ALA A 43 5.26 4.25 9.82
CA ALA A 43 5.68 3.02 10.50
C ALA A 43 7.06 2.54 10.01
N PHE A 44 7.29 2.53 8.70
CA PHE A 44 8.59 2.16 8.14
C PHE A 44 9.73 3.09 8.56
N ILE A 45 9.45 4.39 8.71
CA ILE A 45 10.42 5.34 9.27
C ILE A 45 10.71 5.00 10.74
N ALA A 46 9.68 4.77 11.54
CA ALA A 46 9.82 4.44 12.96
C ALA A 46 10.56 3.11 13.20
N ASP A 47 10.35 2.13 12.32
CA ASP A 47 11.04 0.83 12.33
C ASP A 47 12.49 0.93 11.81
N GLY A 48 12.91 2.10 11.32
CA GLY A 48 14.25 2.31 10.79
C GLY A 48 14.50 1.69 9.41
N LEU A 49 13.44 1.28 8.70
CA LEU A 49 13.55 0.64 7.39
C LEU A 49 14.27 1.53 6.36
N PHE A 50 14.13 2.86 6.50
CA PHE A 50 14.73 3.84 5.60
C PHE A 50 16.03 4.47 6.13
N ASN A 51 16.66 3.89 7.14
CA ASN A 51 17.95 4.37 7.63
C ASN A 51 19.00 4.37 6.50
N GLY A 52 19.72 5.48 6.35
CA GLY A 52 20.71 5.69 5.28
C GLY A 52 20.14 6.19 3.96
N GLN A 53 18.81 6.34 3.82
CA GLN A 53 18.20 6.98 2.66
C GLN A 53 18.28 8.51 2.74
N SER A 54 18.21 9.16 1.58
CA SER A 54 18.22 10.62 1.50
C SER A 54 16.91 11.24 2.01
N ALA A 55 16.96 12.48 2.48
CA ALA A 55 15.75 13.23 2.82
C ALA A 55 14.79 13.37 1.62
N ALA A 56 15.34 13.46 0.40
CA ALA A 56 14.54 13.51 -0.82
C ALA A 56 13.71 12.23 -1.04
N PHE A 57 14.28 11.05 -0.73
CA PHE A 57 13.56 9.78 -0.81
C PHE A 57 12.37 9.73 0.17
N ILE A 58 12.58 10.16 1.42
CA ILE A 58 11.53 10.22 2.43
C ILE A 58 10.42 11.18 2.01
N ASN A 59 10.80 12.38 1.55
CA ASN A 59 9.85 13.39 1.10
C ASN A 59 9.01 12.89 -0.09
N PHE A 60 9.66 12.24 -1.06
CA PHE A 60 8.96 11.68 -2.21
C PHE A 60 8.00 10.54 -1.81
N SER A 61 8.43 9.66 -0.90
CA SER A 61 7.59 8.57 -0.37
C SER A 61 6.35 9.12 0.35
N MET A 62 6.52 10.18 1.15
CA MET A 62 5.41 10.85 1.84
C MET A 62 4.45 11.56 0.87
N GLN A 63 4.96 12.16 -0.21
CA GLN A 63 4.12 12.77 -1.25
C GLN A 63 3.26 11.71 -1.95
N LEU A 64 3.87 10.58 -2.33
CA LEU A 64 3.14 9.47 -2.96
C LEU A 64 2.09 8.89 -2.01
N ALA A 65 2.44 8.69 -0.75
CA ALA A 65 1.52 8.19 0.28
C ALA A 65 0.33 9.13 0.49
N THR A 66 0.57 10.44 0.54
CA THR A 66 -0.49 11.46 0.66
C THR A 66 -1.40 11.44 -0.56
N ALA A 67 -0.85 11.32 -1.77
CA ALA A 67 -1.65 11.22 -2.98
C ALA A 67 -2.53 9.96 -2.96
N ALA A 68 -1.99 8.82 -2.54
CA ALA A 68 -2.71 7.55 -2.45
C ALA A 68 -3.88 7.59 -1.44
N ASP A 69 -3.66 8.14 -0.24
CA ASP A 69 -4.71 8.23 0.79
C ASP A 69 -5.84 9.21 0.42
N ASN A 70 -5.55 10.20 -0.43
CA ASN A 70 -6.53 11.17 -0.91
C ASN A 70 -7.35 10.68 -2.11
N VAL A 71 -7.04 9.51 -2.69
CA VAL A 71 -7.85 8.94 -3.78
C VAL A 71 -9.22 8.55 -3.22
N ALA A 72 -10.25 9.30 -3.65
CA ALA A 72 -11.64 8.97 -3.37
C ALA A 72 -11.92 7.54 -3.83
N ARG A 73 -12.48 6.71 -2.94
CA ARG A 73 -13.03 5.42 -3.35
C ARG A 73 -14.16 5.74 -4.32
N GLY A 74 -14.05 5.27 -5.57
CA GLY A 74 -15.15 5.37 -6.52
C GLY A 74 -16.42 4.89 -5.83
N SER A 75 -17.44 5.73 -5.80
CA SER A 75 -18.76 5.40 -5.24
C SER A 75 -19.24 4.17 -6.00
N GLY A 76 -19.19 3.01 -5.35
CA GLY A 76 -19.60 1.75 -5.98
C GLY A 76 -21.04 1.87 -6.47
N TYR A 77 -21.22 1.74 -7.78
CA TYR A 77 -22.42 1.21 -8.42
C TYR A 77 -21.99 -0.06 -9.14
#